data_AF-A0A9P7X554-F1
#
_entry.id   AF-A0A9P7X554-F1
#
_cell.length_a   1.000
_cell.length_b   1.000
_cell.length_c   1.000
_cell.angle_alpha   90.00
_cell.angle_beta   90.00
_cell.angle_gamma   90.00
#
_symmetry.space_group_name_H-M   'P 1'
#
loop_
_entity.id
_entity.type
_entity.pdbx_description
1 polymer ?
#
loop_
_entity_poly.entity_id
_entity_poly.type
_entity_poly.pdbx_seq_one_letter_code
_entity_poly.pdbx_strand_id
1 'polypeptide(L)'
;MAEAPGTHKDPVTGEMISKQELKRREKQRVKEAAAAAKAAAAPAAEAAKPKEDDLSPNQYYELRCRQIQKLRQTRDPDPYPHKFDVTMSISKFVEEFDKEGKIKKGERLDVPPINLAGRIHSMRAQGQKLRFYDLHGEGFKVQILAQAQ
;
A
#
# COMPACT_ATOMS: atom_id res chain seq x y z
N MET A 1 7.98 -57.60 38.03
CA MET A 1 7.11 -56.40 37.96
C MET A 1 6.06 -56.68 36.91
N ALA A 2 4.79 -56.77 37.32
CA ALA A 2 3.69 -57.19 36.45
C ALA A 2 3.19 -56.01 35.60
N GLU A 3 3.16 -56.18 34.28
CA GLU A 3 2.54 -55.25 33.35
C GLU A 3 1.00 -55.36 33.47
N ALA A 4 0.34 -54.24 33.76
CA ALA A 4 -1.12 -54.19 33.83
C ALA A 4 -1.71 -54.23 32.40
N PRO A 5 -2.68 -55.11 32.10
CA PRO A 5 -3.24 -55.24 30.75
C PRO A 5 -4.04 -53.97 30.39
N GLY A 6 -3.55 -53.20 29.41
CA GLY A 6 -4.30 -52.10 28.79
C GLY A 6 -3.61 -50.73 28.70
N THR A 7 -2.42 -50.57 29.29
CA THR A 7 -1.65 -49.32 29.20
C THR A 7 -0.76 -49.29 27.95
N HIS A 8 -0.78 -48.20 27.21
CA HIS A 8 -0.02 -47.97 25.98
C HIS A 8 0.97 -46.81 26.21
N LYS A 9 2.18 -46.94 25.66
CA LYS A 9 3.23 -45.92 25.85
C LYS A 9 3.00 -44.72 24.92
N ASP A 10 2.95 -43.51 25.49
CA ASP A 10 2.92 -42.27 24.70
C ASP A 10 4.28 -42.06 24.01
N PRO A 11 4.36 -41.95 22.67
CA PRO A 11 5.62 -41.80 21.96
C PRO A 11 6.32 -40.46 22.21
N VAL A 12 5.66 -39.47 22.83
CA VAL A 12 6.22 -38.12 22.99
C VAL A 12 6.54 -37.77 24.44
N THR A 13 5.70 -38.18 25.39
CA THR A 13 6.00 -37.97 26.82
C THR A 13 6.61 -39.21 27.49
N GLY A 14 6.60 -40.38 26.84
CA GLY A 14 7.18 -41.62 27.36
C GLY A 14 6.37 -42.28 28.49
N GLU A 15 5.23 -41.70 28.86
CA GLU A 15 4.37 -42.16 29.95
C GLU A 15 3.47 -43.33 29.52
N MET A 16 3.19 -44.25 30.45
CA MET A 16 2.27 -45.38 30.22
C MET A 16 0.83 -44.91 30.47
N ILE A 17 0.09 -44.63 29.41
CA ILE A 17 -1.26 -44.06 29.46
C ILE A 17 -2.31 -44.99 28.83
N SER A 18 -3.56 -44.87 29.27
CA SER A 18 -4.67 -45.67 28.72
C SER A 18 -4.93 -45.35 27.24
N LYS A 19 -5.41 -46.33 26.47
CA LYS A 19 -5.72 -46.21 25.03
C LYS A 19 -6.65 -45.04 24.67
N GLN A 20 -7.50 -44.61 25.62
CA GLN A 20 -8.40 -43.47 25.44
C GLN A 20 -7.66 -42.12 25.61
N GLU A 21 -6.71 -42.04 26.53
CA GLU A 21 -5.91 -40.83 26.79
C GLU A 21 -4.92 -40.58 25.65
N LEU A 22 -4.31 -41.63 25.10
CA LEU A 22 -3.46 -41.54 23.91
C LEU A 22 -4.21 -40.93 22.71
N LYS A 23 -5.44 -41.41 22.44
CA LYS A 23 -6.30 -40.87 21.38
C LYS A 23 -6.72 -39.42 21.63
N ARG A 24 -6.87 -39.00 22.89
CA ARG A 24 -7.22 -37.62 23.25
C ARG A 24 -6.04 -36.69 22.99
N ARG A 25 -4.82 -37.09 23.39
CA ARG A 25 -3.59 -36.31 23.16
C ARG A 25 -3.26 -36.18 21.68
N GLU A 26 -3.36 -37.24 20.89
CA GLU A 26 -3.17 -37.18 19.44
C GLU A 26 -4.15 -36.21 18.76
N LYS A 27 -5.44 -36.28 19.11
CA LYS A 27 -6.46 -35.35 18.59
C LYS A 27 -6.19 -33.90 18.96
N GLN A 28 -5.70 -33.65 20.18
CA GLN A 28 -5.36 -32.31 20.63
C GLN A 28 -4.18 -31.76 19.84
N ARG A 29 -3.15 -32.57 19.59
CA ARG A 29 -1.97 -32.15 18.82
C ARG A 29 -2.28 -31.92 17.34
N VAL A 30 -3.15 -32.72 16.74
CA VAL A 30 -3.62 -32.46 15.37
C VAL A 30 -4.41 -31.15 15.30
N LYS A 31 -5.22 -30.83 16.30
CA LYS A 31 -5.94 -29.54 16.38
C LYS A 31 -4.99 -28.35 16.57
N GLU A 32 -4.00 -28.48 17.43
CA GLU A 32 -3.00 -27.43 17.69
C GLU A 32 -2.11 -27.19 16.46
N ALA A 33 -1.68 -28.26 15.77
CA ALA A 33 -0.93 -28.14 14.51
C ALA A 33 -1.77 -27.52 13.39
N ALA A 34 -3.06 -27.88 13.28
CA ALA A 34 -3.97 -27.28 12.31
C ALA A 34 -4.26 -25.80 12.60
N ALA A 35 -4.34 -25.42 13.88
CA ALA A 35 -4.50 -24.02 14.30
C ALA A 35 -3.24 -23.18 14.01
N ALA A 36 -2.05 -23.73 14.27
CA ALA A 36 -0.78 -23.08 13.97
C ALA A 36 -0.56 -22.88 12.45
N ALA A 37 -0.92 -23.89 11.64
CA ALA A 37 -0.85 -23.77 10.18
C ALA A 37 -1.82 -22.73 9.62
N LYS A 38 -3.03 -22.60 10.18
CA LYS A 38 -3.99 -21.55 9.80
C LYS A 38 -3.56 -20.14 10.24
N ALA A 39 -2.87 -20.02 11.37
CA ALA A 39 -2.33 -18.74 11.83
C ALA A 39 -1.13 -18.28 10.97
N ALA A 40 -0.30 -19.21 10.48
CA ALA A 40 0.82 -18.91 9.58
C ALA A 40 0.40 -18.66 8.12
N ALA A 41 -0.75 -19.20 7.70
CA ALA A 41 -1.31 -19.01 6.36
C ALA A 41 -2.31 -17.84 6.24
N ALA A 42 -2.59 -17.14 7.35
CA ALA A 42 -3.29 -15.87 7.26
C ALA A 42 -2.37 -14.90 6.50
N PRO A 43 -2.80 -14.33 5.36
CA PRO A 43 -2.04 -13.26 4.74
C PRO A 43 -1.83 -12.20 5.81
N ALA A 44 -0.58 -11.80 6.03
CA ALA A 44 -0.27 -10.66 6.88
C ALA A 44 -1.18 -9.54 6.40
N ALA A 45 -2.19 -9.19 7.21
CA ALA A 45 -3.03 -8.06 6.94
C ALA A 45 -2.05 -6.91 6.73
N GLU A 46 -2.00 -6.38 5.50
CA GLU A 46 -1.25 -5.18 5.19
C GLU A 46 -1.63 -4.19 6.28
N ALA A 47 -0.68 -3.93 7.19
CA ALA A 47 -0.89 -3.02 8.27
C ALA A 47 -1.40 -1.74 7.62
N ALA A 48 -2.67 -1.42 7.88
CA ALA A 48 -3.31 -0.25 7.36
C ALA A 48 -2.36 0.91 7.67
N LYS A 49 -1.74 1.48 6.63
CA LYS A 49 -0.87 2.62 6.81
C LYS A 49 -1.70 3.64 7.58
N PRO A 50 -1.21 4.17 8.72
CA PRO A 50 -1.95 5.17 9.46
C PRO A 50 -2.35 6.27 8.47
N LYS A 51 -3.61 6.69 8.50
CA LYS A 51 -4.09 7.77 7.65
C LYS A 51 -3.15 8.95 7.88
N GLU A 52 -2.50 9.42 6.82
CA GLU A 52 -1.49 10.47 6.94
C GLU A 52 -2.08 11.76 7.53
N ASP A 53 -3.42 11.91 7.46
CA ASP A 53 -4.20 13.03 7.99
C ASP A 53 -4.25 13.14 9.53
N ASP A 54 -4.00 12.06 10.29
CA ASP A 54 -4.04 12.07 11.76
C ASP A 54 -2.66 12.22 12.42
N LEU A 55 -1.60 12.43 11.63
CA LEU A 55 -0.23 12.53 12.13
C LEU A 55 0.07 13.96 12.61
N SER A 56 0.77 14.08 13.74
CA SER A 56 1.36 15.37 14.13
C SER A 56 2.40 15.84 13.09
N PRO A 57 2.66 17.15 12.94
CA PRO A 57 3.63 17.65 11.96
C PRO A 57 5.02 17.01 12.08
N ASN A 58 5.48 16.75 13.32
CA ASN A 58 6.76 16.11 13.59
C ASN A 58 6.76 14.63 13.13
N GLN A 59 5.72 13.88 13.44
CA GLN A 59 5.59 12.48 13.01
C GLN A 59 5.48 12.37 11.48
N TYR A 60 4.76 13.29 10.83
CA TYR A 60 4.67 13.34 9.38
C TYR A 60 6.04 13.60 8.74
N TYR A 61 6.79 14.55 9.27
CA TYR A 61 8.15 14.84 8.82
C TYR A 61 9.06 13.62 8.93
N GLU A 62 9.10 12.97 10.09
CA GLU A 62 9.91 11.77 10.33
C GLU A 62 9.53 10.62 9.37
N LEU A 63 8.23 10.39 9.19
CA LEU A 63 7.71 9.36 8.28
C LEU A 63 8.12 9.64 6.83
N ARG A 64 7.95 10.88 6.35
CA ARG A 64 8.32 11.29 4.98
C ARG A 64 9.83 11.22 4.77
N CYS A 65 10.64 11.67 5.74
CA CYS A 65 12.09 11.55 5.68
C CYS A 65 12.52 10.09 5.54
N ARG A 66 11.95 9.18 6.33
CA ARG A 66 12.23 7.74 6.23
C ARG A 66 11.83 7.17 4.87
N GLN A 67 10.66 7.54 4.34
CA GLN A 67 10.21 7.13 3.00
C GLN A 67 11.18 7.59 1.90
N ILE A 68 11.58 8.87 1.92
CA ILE A 68 12.52 9.44 0.94
C ILE A 68 13.90 8.80 1.06
N GLN A 69 14.39 8.55 2.28
CA GLN A 69 15.68 7.85 2.48
C GLN A 69 15.65 6.44 1.89
N LYS A 70 14.54 5.70 2.05
CA LYS A 70 14.36 4.39 1.43
C LYS A 70 14.42 4.49 -0.10
N LEU A 71 13.74 5.48 -0.69
CA LEU A 71 13.77 5.71 -2.14
C LEU A 71 15.17 6.10 -2.63
N ARG A 72 15.93 6.89 -1.86
CA ARG A 72 17.33 7.22 -2.19
C ARG A 72 18.24 5.99 -2.18
N GLN A 73 17.97 5.00 -1.32
CA GLN A 73 18.71 3.75 -1.27
C GLN A 73 18.39 2.83 -2.45
N THR A 74 17.10 2.69 -2.79
CA THR A 74 16.68 1.84 -3.90
C THR A 74 16.94 2.48 -5.26
N ARG A 75 16.98 3.82 -5.33
CA ARG A 75 17.06 4.64 -6.56
C ARG A 75 16.00 4.27 -7.61
N ASP A 76 14.94 3.62 -7.17
CA ASP A 76 13.87 3.09 -8.01
C ASP A 76 12.52 3.37 -7.32
N PRO A 77 11.77 4.40 -7.76
CA PRO A 77 12.21 5.54 -8.60
C PRO A 77 13.11 6.52 -7.86
N ASP A 78 14.01 7.22 -8.57
CA ASP A 78 14.87 8.25 -7.98
C ASP A 78 14.03 9.45 -7.50
N PRO A 79 14.02 9.78 -6.19
CA PRO A 79 13.20 10.86 -5.67
C PRO A 79 13.67 12.25 -6.12
N TYR A 80 14.91 12.40 -6.62
CA TYR A 80 15.47 13.69 -7.04
C TYR A 80 16.11 13.59 -8.44
N PRO A 81 15.30 13.53 -9.50
CA PRO A 81 15.82 13.44 -10.88
C PRO A 81 16.59 14.71 -11.26
N HIS A 82 17.69 14.56 -12.01
CA HIS A 82 18.52 15.67 -12.47
C HIS A 82 17.84 16.55 -13.52
N LYS A 83 17.02 15.94 -14.39
CA LYS A 83 16.36 16.64 -15.49
C LYS A 83 14.98 16.05 -15.73
N PHE A 84 14.00 16.94 -15.86
CA PHE A 84 12.67 16.63 -16.37
C PHE A 84 12.41 17.60 -17.52
N ASP A 85 12.19 17.07 -18.72
CA ASP A 85 11.97 17.86 -19.93
C ASP A 85 10.52 18.37 -19.95
N VAL A 86 10.34 19.60 -19.48
CA VAL A 86 9.07 20.34 -19.52
C VAL A 86 8.84 20.84 -20.93
N THR A 87 7.75 20.43 -21.57
CA THR A 87 7.43 20.87 -22.93
C THR A 87 6.72 22.22 -22.94
N MET A 88 5.95 22.54 -21.90
CA MET A 88 5.21 23.79 -21.79
C MET A 88 5.07 24.26 -20.35
N SER A 89 5.09 25.59 -20.16
CA SER A 89 4.81 26.23 -18.87
C SER A 89 3.32 26.18 -18.53
N ILE A 90 2.98 26.21 -17.24
CA ILE A 90 1.59 26.16 -16.77
C ILE A 90 0.79 27.37 -17.29
N SER A 91 1.37 28.57 -17.31
CA SER A 91 0.68 29.77 -17.82
C SER A 91 0.25 29.60 -19.28
N LYS A 92 1.17 29.16 -20.15
CA LYS A 92 0.89 28.86 -21.56
C LYS A 92 -0.14 27.76 -21.74
N PHE A 93 -0.12 26.72 -20.90
CA PHE A 93 -1.14 25.68 -20.93
C PHE A 93 -2.54 26.25 -20.68
N VAL A 94 -2.69 27.09 -19.65
CA VAL A 94 -3.96 27.75 -19.36
C VAL A 94 -4.35 28.70 -20.50
N GLU A 95 -3.46 29.57 -20.96
CA GLU A 95 -3.75 30.48 -22.07
C GLU A 95 -4.14 29.77 -23.38
N GLU A 96 -3.53 28.61 -23.65
CA GLU A 96 -3.81 27.88 -24.88
C GLU A 96 -5.11 27.08 -24.79
N PHE A 97 -5.41 26.45 -23.64
CA PHE A 97 -6.53 25.51 -23.51
C PHE A 97 -7.77 26.08 -22.79
N ASP A 98 -7.63 27.14 -22.01
CA ASP A 98 -8.73 27.79 -21.27
C ASP A 98 -9.49 28.84 -22.11
N LYS A 99 -9.02 29.15 -23.32
CA LYS A 99 -9.73 30.03 -24.25
C LYS A 99 -11.14 29.48 -24.53
N GLU A 100 -12.16 30.30 -24.26
CA GLU A 100 -13.56 29.93 -24.41
C GLU A 100 -13.82 29.29 -25.80
N GLY A 101 -14.42 28.11 -25.79
CA GLY A 101 -14.79 27.38 -27.00
C GLY A 101 -13.76 26.36 -27.51
N LYS A 102 -12.53 26.31 -26.97
CA LYS A 102 -11.55 25.27 -27.36
C LYS A 102 -11.86 23.88 -26.81
N ILE A 103 -12.40 23.80 -25.60
CA ILE A 103 -12.76 22.53 -24.97
C ILE A 103 -14.19 22.64 -24.46
N LYS A 104 -15.10 21.81 -24.99
CA LYS A 104 -16.46 21.70 -24.44
C LYS A 104 -16.44 20.87 -23.16
N LYS A 105 -17.42 21.10 -22.29
CA LYS A 105 -17.57 20.32 -21.05
C LYS A 105 -17.65 18.82 -21.37
N GLY A 106 -16.73 18.03 -20.83
CA GLY A 106 -16.66 16.58 -21.02
C GLY A 106 -15.93 16.13 -22.28
N GLU A 107 -15.43 17.05 -23.10
CA GLU A 107 -14.64 16.72 -24.28
C GLU A 107 -13.16 16.55 -23.90
N ARG A 108 -12.51 15.53 -24.45
CA ARG A 108 -11.07 15.31 -24.34
C ARG A 108 -10.46 15.57 -25.72
N LEU A 109 -9.58 16.56 -25.80
CA LEU A 109 -8.81 16.78 -27.01
C LEU A 109 -7.73 15.71 -27.13
N ASP A 110 -7.57 15.18 -28.33
CA ASP A 110 -6.50 14.26 -28.67
C ASP A 110 -5.26 15.07 -29.06
N VAL A 111 -4.51 15.50 -28.06
CA VAL A 111 -3.27 16.27 -28.19
C VAL A 111 -2.07 15.38 -27.90
N PRO A 112 -0.90 15.65 -28.52
CA PRO A 112 0.33 14.98 -28.14
C PRO A 112 0.62 15.15 -26.65
N PRO A 113 1.36 14.21 -26.01
CA PRO A 113 1.64 14.29 -24.59
C PRO A 113 2.38 15.59 -24.24
N ILE A 114 1.87 16.30 -23.23
CA ILE A 114 2.43 17.56 -22.73
C ILE A 114 3.01 17.29 -21.34
N ASN A 115 4.27 17.66 -21.15
CA ASN A 115 4.97 17.55 -19.88
C ASN A 115 4.89 18.89 -19.16
N LEU A 116 4.17 18.91 -18.03
CA LEU A 116 4.04 20.07 -17.15
C LEU A 116 4.77 19.80 -15.83
N ALA A 117 5.25 20.86 -15.17
CA ALA A 117 5.86 20.79 -13.85
C ALA A 117 5.30 21.87 -12.94
N GLY A 118 5.14 21.56 -11.65
CA GLY A 118 4.61 22.47 -10.64
C GLY A 118 4.60 21.87 -9.24
N ARG A 119 3.96 22.56 -8.29
CA ARG A 119 3.79 22.12 -6.90
C ARG A 119 2.39 21.57 -6.69
N ILE A 120 2.28 20.40 -6.08
CA ILE A 120 0.99 19.84 -5.66
C ILE A 120 0.53 20.59 -4.40
N HIS A 121 -0.67 21.17 -4.44
CA HIS A 121 -1.31 21.83 -3.29
C HIS A 121 -2.35 20.95 -2.61
N SER A 122 -3.09 20.18 -3.41
CA SER A 122 -4.16 19.31 -2.93
C SER A 122 -4.12 17.99 -3.67
N MET A 123 -4.44 16.93 -2.95
CA MET A 123 -4.60 15.59 -3.48
C MET A 123 -5.92 15.05 -2.96
N ARG A 124 -6.78 14.60 -3.87
CA ARG A 124 -8.08 14.03 -3.51
C ARG A 124 -8.29 12.72 -4.28
N ALA A 125 -8.79 11.71 -3.59
CA ALA A 125 -9.11 10.41 -4.19
C ALA A 125 -10.62 10.24 -4.30
N GLN A 126 -11.09 9.69 -5.41
CA GLN A 126 -12.49 9.32 -5.63
C GLN A 126 -12.54 7.84 -6.02
N GLY A 127 -12.72 6.97 -5.02
CA GLY A 127 -12.61 5.53 -5.22
C GLY A 127 -11.16 5.06 -5.44
N GLN A 128 -11.00 3.84 -5.94
CA GLN A 128 -9.68 3.22 -6.09
C GLN A 128 -8.95 3.64 -7.37
N LYS A 129 -9.69 3.96 -8.44
CA LYS A 129 -9.15 4.18 -9.79
C LYS A 129 -9.03 5.64 -10.20
N LEU A 130 -9.56 6.59 -9.43
CA LEU A 130 -9.59 8.00 -9.81
C LEU A 130 -8.97 8.86 -8.72
N ARG A 131 -7.96 9.64 -9.09
CA ARG A 131 -7.29 10.61 -8.24
C ARG A 131 -7.26 11.96 -8.93
N PHE A 132 -7.42 13.03 -8.16
CA PHE A 132 -7.24 14.38 -8.65
C PHE A 132 -6.11 15.06 -7.88
N TYR A 133 -5.29 15.80 -8.61
CA TYR A 133 -4.23 16.63 -8.06
C TYR A 133 -4.42 18.06 -8.52
N ASP A 134 -4.24 19.00 -7.60
CA ASP A 134 -4.19 20.41 -7.95
C ASP A 134 -2.72 20.83 -8.08
N LEU A 135 -2.29 21.10 -9.30
CA LEU A 135 -0.95 21.54 -9.64
C LEU A 135 -0.92 23.05 -9.74
N HIS A 136 -0.06 23.70 -8.95
CA HIS A 136 0.15 25.14 -8.98
C HIS A 136 1.55 25.48 -9.50
N GLY A 137 1.64 26.56 -10.25
CA GLY A 137 2.91 27.17 -10.66
C GLY A 137 2.65 28.47 -11.40
N GLU A 138 3.60 29.41 -11.32
CA GLU A 138 3.53 30.70 -12.01
C GLU A 138 2.27 31.54 -11.67
N GLY A 139 1.63 31.28 -10.54
CA GLY A 139 0.36 31.93 -10.15
C GLY A 139 -0.90 31.31 -10.76
N PHE A 140 -0.75 30.31 -11.63
CA PHE A 140 -1.85 29.55 -12.22
C PHE A 140 -2.05 28.20 -11.52
N LYS A 141 -3.25 27.63 -11.73
CA LYS A 141 -3.63 26.30 -11.22
C LYS A 141 -4.16 25.43 -12.36
N VAL A 142 -3.79 24.15 -12.35
CA VAL A 142 -4.28 23.14 -13.28
C VAL A 142 -4.71 21.91 -12.48
N GLN A 143 -5.90 21.41 -12.80
CA GLN A 143 -6.41 20.17 -12.20
C GLN A 143 -5.96 18.97 -13.04
N ILE A 144 -5.27 18.03 -12.42
CA ILE A 144 -4.85 16.77 -13.03
C ILE A 144 -5.88 15.70 -12.69
N LEU A 145 -6.48 15.11 -13.72
CA LEU A 145 -7.34 13.94 -13.59
C LEU A 145 -6.50 12.69 -13.87
N ALA A 146 -6.15 11.94 -12.82
CA ALA A 146 -5.37 10.72 -12.91
C ALA A 146 -6.29 9.49 -12.79
N GLN A 147 -6.49 8.80 -13.91
CA GLN A 147 -7.24 7.54 -14.00
C GLN A 147 -6.27 6.37 -14.06
N ALA A 148 -6.44 5.40 -13.17
CA ALA A 148 -5.79 4.10 -13.27
C ALA A 148 -6.54 3.27 -14.33
N GLN A 149 -5.79 2.74 -15.31
CA GLN A 149 -6.29 1.84 -16.34
C GLN A 149 -6.63 0.46 -15.74
#